data_AF-A0A3R7GXK1-F1
#
_entry.id   AF-A0A3R7GXK1-F1
#
_cell.length_a   1.000
_cell.length_b   1.000
_cell.length_c   1.000
_cell.angle_alpha   90.00
_cell.angle_beta   90.00
_cell.angle_gamma   90.00
#
_symmetry.space_group_name_H-M   'P 1'
#
loop_
_entity.id
_entity.type
_entity.pdbx_description
1 polymer ?
#
loop_
_entity_poly.entity_id
_entity_poly.type
_entity_poly.pdbx_seq_one_letter_code
_entity_poly.pdbx_strand_id
1 'polypeptide(L)'
;MEMGETASFPVDSEDAVKTLFILLSSRLGYRILSVGVKGFDYVLVDGNGNVFNAEAEYYASEFVKHKHPVEECGLLICWIDDWPDCPIKKLTLSELVTCFEGLTAEELEKFNEALKLQLKVVEKIHRLIRDVEARLLNFNQNLVLQNPPEQTIQNLDALPLKETFTWRDKSLRRDVLRLEVDIPKGELTITGTFYPETCQDKGRNEKLLKLKPSKLTLKNVKDGSEEPVEDAGKAFEELSKKGVVLETSWKTKLKNLADVKPSDAVKALVEKLKLAFSAVT
;
A
#
# COMPACT_ATOMS: atom_id res chain seq x y z
N MET A 1 19.31 40.14 3.43
CA MET A 1 20.20 38.97 3.52
C MET A 1 19.77 38.04 2.41
N GLU A 2 20.68 37.79 1.47
CA GLU A 2 20.41 37.21 0.16
C GLU A 2 20.02 35.72 0.24
N MET A 3 19.19 35.35 -0.74
CA MET A 3 18.63 34.06 -1.16
C MET A 3 19.18 32.79 -0.48
N GLY A 4 18.26 32.02 0.12
CA GLY A 4 18.49 30.70 0.68
C GLY A 4 19.23 29.79 -0.30
N GLU A 5 20.29 29.18 0.18
CA GLU A 5 21.10 28.26 -0.61
C GLU A 5 20.25 27.04 -0.99
N THR A 6 20.36 26.56 -2.21
CA THR A 6 19.65 25.34 -2.64
C THR A 6 20.64 24.18 -2.62
N ALA A 7 20.35 23.13 -1.85
CA ALA A 7 21.14 21.89 -1.92
C ALA A 7 20.75 21.13 -3.18
N SER A 8 21.74 20.64 -3.94
CA SER A 8 21.51 19.84 -5.15
C SER A 8 21.23 18.36 -4.87
N PHE A 9 21.03 17.99 -3.61
CA PHE A 9 20.77 16.63 -3.15
C PHE A 9 19.86 16.67 -1.91
N PRO A 10 19.04 15.63 -1.67
CA PRO A 10 18.24 15.53 -0.47
C PRO A 10 19.14 15.36 0.76
N VAL A 11 18.77 16.02 1.86
CA VAL A 11 19.42 15.82 3.16
C VAL A 11 18.49 14.99 4.02
N ASP A 12 18.73 13.69 4.06
CA ASP A 12 17.90 12.68 4.72
C ASP A 12 18.68 11.79 5.71
N SER A 13 19.95 12.12 5.95
CA SER A 13 20.87 11.37 6.79
C SER A 13 21.97 12.26 7.36
N GLU A 14 22.63 11.78 8.42
CA GLU A 14 23.77 12.45 9.07
C GLU A 14 24.92 12.71 8.08
N ASP A 15 25.25 11.73 7.23
CA ASP A 15 26.28 11.87 6.19
C ASP A 15 25.93 12.97 5.17
N ALA A 16 24.64 13.14 4.84
CA ALA A 16 24.19 14.21 3.97
C ALA A 16 24.33 15.59 4.65
N VAL A 17 24.08 15.69 5.97
CA VAL A 17 24.33 16.90 6.77
C VAL A 17 25.81 17.26 6.77
N LYS A 18 26.67 16.26 7.02
CA LYS A 18 28.14 16.40 6.98
C LYS A 18 28.60 16.92 5.61
N THR A 19 28.13 16.28 4.55
CA THR A 19 28.45 16.67 3.17
C THR A 19 28.02 18.10 2.88
N LEU A 20 26.79 18.48 3.24
CA LEU A 20 26.29 19.83 3.05
C LEU A 20 27.09 20.85 3.86
N PHE A 21 27.36 20.56 5.13
CA PHE A 21 28.16 21.44 5.97
C PHE A 21 29.55 21.68 5.38
N ILE A 22 30.24 20.65 4.88
CA ILE A 22 31.54 20.80 4.24
C ILE A 22 31.46 21.79 3.07
N LEU A 23 30.44 21.65 2.21
CA LEU A 23 30.21 22.55 1.06
C LEU A 23 29.96 24.00 1.47
N LEU A 24 29.31 24.22 2.61
CA LEU A 24 28.89 25.54 3.07
C LEU A 24 29.82 26.19 4.11
N SER A 25 30.67 25.40 4.76
CA SER A 25 31.47 25.78 5.94
C SER A 25 32.17 27.14 5.78
N SER A 26 32.91 27.33 4.68
CA SER A 26 33.62 28.58 4.39
C SER A 26 32.70 29.79 4.22
N ARG A 27 31.49 29.59 3.66
CA ARG A 27 30.49 30.66 3.48
C ARG A 27 29.80 31.00 4.80
N LEU A 28 29.60 30.00 5.64
CA LEU A 28 29.05 30.14 7.00
C LEU A 28 30.07 30.71 8.00
N GLY A 29 31.28 31.05 7.55
CA GLY A 29 32.33 31.68 8.38
C GLY A 29 33.17 30.71 9.20
N TYR A 30 33.18 29.42 8.81
CA TYR A 30 33.98 28.38 9.46
C TYR A 30 35.04 27.84 8.51
N ARG A 31 36.23 27.54 9.05
CA ARG A 31 37.26 26.76 8.33
C ARG A 31 37.49 25.44 9.07
N ILE A 32 37.39 24.34 8.33
CA ILE A 32 37.65 22.99 8.85
C ILE A 32 39.16 22.80 8.96
N LEU A 33 39.65 22.49 10.17
CA LEU A 33 41.05 22.21 10.46
C LEU A 33 41.35 20.71 10.39
N SER A 34 40.42 19.87 10.86
CA SER A 34 40.52 18.41 10.78
C SER A 34 39.14 17.76 10.83
N VAL A 35 39.05 16.52 10.36
CA VAL A 35 37.85 15.67 10.37
C VAL A 35 38.09 14.43 11.23
N GLY A 36 37.11 14.04 12.06
CA GLY A 36 37.11 12.79 12.82
C GLY A 36 38.14 12.72 13.97
N VAL A 37 38.21 13.76 14.80
CA VAL A 37 39.21 13.84 15.89
C VAL A 37 38.51 13.79 17.24
N LYS A 38 39.00 12.92 18.15
CA LYS A 38 38.53 12.79 19.55
C LYS A 38 37.03 12.46 19.69
N GLY A 39 36.47 11.73 18.73
CA GLY A 39 35.05 11.44 18.73
C GLY A 39 34.20 12.67 18.46
N PHE A 40 34.72 13.61 17.67
CA PHE A 40 33.91 14.65 17.03
C PHE A 40 34.17 14.65 15.53
N ASP A 41 33.16 15.03 14.75
CA ASP A 41 33.25 15.08 13.30
C ASP A 41 34.25 16.10 12.80
N TYR A 42 34.34 17.26 13.45
CA TYR A 42 35.18 18.36 12.99
C TYR A 42 35.94 19.05 14.11
N VAL A 43 37.10 19.59 13.76
CA VAL A 43 37.71 20.71 14.47
C VAL A 43 37.60 21.93 13.57
N LEU A 44 36.96 22.98 14.06
CA LEU A 44 36.66 24.20 13.30
C LEU A 44 37.44 25.38 13.85
N VAL A 45 37.66 26.38 13.00
CA VAL A 45 38.00 27.74 13.41
C VAL A 45 36.96 28.71 12.87
N ASP A 46 36.43 29.58 13.73
CA ASP A 46 35.48 30.64 13.34
C ASP A 46 36.19 31.88 12.78
N GLY A 47 35.42 32.86 12.31
CA GLY A 47 35.94 34.13 11.79
C GLY A 47 36.73 34.98 12.81
N ASN A 48 36.62 34.69 14.10
CA ASN A 48 37.37 35.36 15.17
C ASN A 48 38.66 34.62 15.55
N GLY A 49 38.92 33.45 14.96
CA GLY A 49 40.08 32.62 15.26
C GLY A 49 39.88 31.64 16.43
N ASN A 50 38.66 31.48 16.96
CA ASN A 50 38.39 30.52 18.02
C ASN A 50 38.38 29.10 17.45
N VAL A 51 39.10 28.18 18.10
CA VAL A 51 39.18 26.77 17.70
C VAL A 51 38.35 25.91 18.65
N PHE A 52 37.47 25.06 18.10
CA PHE A 52 36.59 24.19 18.88
C PHE A 52 36.20 22.92 18.09
N ASN A 53 35.74 21.88 18.80
CA ASN A 53 35.17 20.70 18.16
C ASN A 53 33.72 20.95 17.74
N ALA A 54 33.27 20.28 16.69
CA ALA A 54 31.89 20.30 16.25
C ALA A 54 31.42 18.92 15.84
N GLU A 55 30.14 18.64 16.08
CA GLU A 55 29.46 17.40 15.68
C GLU A 55 28.36 17.71 14.68
N ALA A 56 28.16 16.83 13.70
CA ALA A 56 27.07 16.92 12.75
C ALA A 56 26.09 15.77 12.96
N GLU A 57 24.83 16.12 13.23
CA GLU A 57 23.77 15.16 13.49
C GLU A 57 22.60 15.38 12.54
N TYR A 58 21.83 14.33 12.23
CA TYR A 58 20.58 14.55 11.49
C TYR A 58 19.52 15.17 12.40
N TYR A 59 19.27 14.56 13.57
CA TYR A 59 18.50 15.16 14.66
C TYR A 59 19.42 15.69 15.75
N ALA A 60 19.23 16.91 16.23
CA ALA A 60 20.06 17.47 17.31
C ALA A 60 20.11 16.59 18.57
N SER A 61 19.03 15.84 18.88
CA SER A 61 18.96 14.91 20.00
C SER A 61 19.85 13.66 19.87
N GLU A 62 20.34 13.34 18.67
CA GLU A 62 21.22 12.17 18.44
C GLU A 62 22.59 12.34 19.09
N PHE A 63 23.06 13.59 19.22
CA PHE A 63 24.27 13.94 19.96
C PHE A 63 24.30 13.31 21.37
N VAL A 64 23.16 13.35 22.07
CA VAL A 64 23.01 12.79 23.44
C VAL A 64 23.11 11.26 23.42
N LYS A 65 22.57 10.61 22.38
CA LYS A 65 22.59 9.15 22.24
C LYS A 65 24.02 8.64 22.02
N HIS A 66 24.84 9.42 21.32
CA HIS A 66 26.24 9.10 21.07
C HIS A 66 27.17 9.35 22.27
N LYS A 67 26.65 9.98 23.35
CA LYS A 67 27.35 10.22 24.63
C LYS A 67 28.63 11.06 24.49
N HIS A 68 28.64 11.99 23.55
CA HIS A 68 29.73 12.96 23.44
C HIS A 68 29.71 13.93 24.63
N PRO A 69 30.89 14.35 25.11
CA PRO A 69 30.99 15.35 26.17
C PRO A 69 30.54 16.72 25.65
N VAL A 70 29.45 17.24 26.22
CA VAL A 70 28.82 18.52 25.87
C VAL A 70 29.82 19.68 25.96
N GLU A 71 30.67 19.63 26.98
CA GLU A 71 31.62 20.67 27.36
C GLU A 71 32.80 20.76 26.39
N GLU A 72 33.03 19.72 25.59
CA GLU A 72 34.08 19.69 24.57
C GLU A 72 33.54 20.01 23.16
N CYS A 73 32.23 20.13 23.00
CA CYS A 73 31.57 20.46 21.74
C CYS A 73 31.24 21.97 21.68
N GLY A 74 31.90 22.71 20.80
CA GLY A 74 31.65 24.13 20.62
C GLY A 74 30.51 24.45 19.66
N LEU A 75 30.13 23.50 18.79
CA LEU A 75 29.08 23.68 17.80
C LEU A 75 28.41 22.34 17.45
N LEU A 76 27.08 22.30 17.53
CA LEU A 76 26.27 21.20 16.99
C LEU A 76 25.66 21.64 15.66
N ILE A 77 26.05 20.99 14.58
CA ILE A 77 25.50 21.19 13.25
C ILE A 77 24.37 20.19 13.07
N CYS A 78 23.16 20.62 12.78
CA CYS A 78 22.04 19.69 12.62
C CYS A 78 21.17 19.99 11.42
N TRP A 79 20.47 18.96 10.93
CA TRP A 79 19.38 19.17 9.97
C TRP A 79 18.10 19.58 10.69
N ILE A 80 17.70 18.83 11.72
CA ILE A 80 16.48 19.05 12.49
C ILE A 80 16.86 19.42 13.92
N ASP A 81 16.40 20.59 14.36
CA ASP A 81 16.51 21.01 15.75
C ASP A 81 15.33 20.48 16.57
N ASP A 82 15.48 19.30 17.15
CA ASP A 82 14.52 18.66 18.06
C ASP A 82 14.94 18.72 19.54
N TRP A 83 16.01 19.46 19.87
CA TRP A 83 16.56 19.56 21.23
C TRP A 83 16.53 21.01 21.74
N PRO A 84 15.37 21.47 22.27
CA PRO A 84 15.16 22.89 22.60
C PRO A 84 16.08 23.39 23.72
N ASP A 85 16.33 22.57 24.74
CA ASP A 85 17.17 22.91 25.90
C ASP A 85 18.66 22.55 25.69
N CYS A 86 19.11 22.48 24.44
CA CYS A 86 20.49 22.14 24.11
C CYS A 86 21.47 23.22 24.65
N PRO A 87 22.45 22.86 25.49
CA PRO A 87 23.44 23.80 26.02
C PRO A 87 24.54 24.16 25.01
N ILE A 88 24.61 23.44 23.88
CA ILE A 88 25.60 23.65 22.81
C ILE A 88 25.04 24.65 21.81
N LYS A 89 25.89 25.51 21.26
CA LYS A 89 25.51 26.38 20.15
C LYS A 89 25.10 25.52 18.94
N LYS A 90 23.91 25.75 18.39
CA LYS A 90 23.39 25.01 17.22
C LYS A 90 23.54 25.78 15.92
N LEU A 91 23.75 25.04 14.83
CA LEU A 91 23.69 25.51 13.45
C LEU A 91 22.72 24.60 12.67
N THR A 92 21.48 25.05 12.52
CA THR A 92 20.42 24.30 11.85
C THR A 92 20.48 24.56 10.34
N LEU A 93 21.02 23.61 9.57
CA LEU A 93 21.22 23.80 8.12
C LEU A 93 19.91 23.88 7.34
N SER A 94 18.85 23.22 7.79
CA SER A 94 17.53 23.27 7.14
C SER A 94 16.87 24.65 7.19
N GLU A 95 17.28 25.51 8.13
CA GLU A 95 16.83 26.91 8.21
C GLU A 95 17.59 27.83 7.24
N LEU A 96 18.73 27.37 6.73
CA LEU A 96 19.63 28.13 5.84
C LEU A 96 19.54 27.67 4.39
N VAL A 97 19.11 26.42 4.17
CA VAL A 97 19.15 25.74 2.88
C VAL A 97 17.79 25.15 2.55
N THR A 98 17.29 25.42 1.35
CA THR A 98 16.09 24.78 0.81
C THR A 98 16.49 23.53 0.02
N CYS A 99 16.00 22.35 0.41
CA CYS A 99 16.19 21.09 -0.33
C CYS A 99 14.87 20.46 -0.81
N PHE A 100 13.74 21.10 -0.54
CA PHE A 100 12.43 20.66 -1.00
C PHE A 100 12.18 21.22 -2.40
N GLU A 101 12.20 20.36 -3.42
CA GLU A 101 11.89 20.77 -4.81
C GLU A 101 10.40 21.12 -5.01
N GLY A 102 9.58 21.00 -3.97
CA GLY A 102 8.15 21.29 -4.08
C GLY A 102 7.40 20.23 -4.87
N LEU A 103 6.07 20.29 -4.80
CA LEU A 103 5.24 19.76 -5.88
C LEU A 103 5.03 20.89 -6.87
N THR A 104 5.33 20.64 -8.14
CA THR A 104 5.00 21.59 -9.20
C THR A 104 3.48 21.63 -9.43
N ALA A 105 2.99 22.77 -9.93
CA ALA A 105 1.58 22.88 -10.33
C ALA A 105 1.21 21.83 -11.41
N GLU A 106 2.14 21.51 -12.30
CA GLU A 106 1.96 20.49 -13.35
C GLU A 106 1.82 19.08 -12.76
N GLU A 107 2.64 18.72 -11.77
CA GLU A 107 2.51 17.42 -11.08
C GLU A 107 1.19 17.29 -10.34
N LEU A 108 0.74 18.38 -9.68
CA LEU A 108 -0.55 18.40 -9.00
C LEU A 108 -1.73 18.29 -10.00
N GLU A 109 -1.62 18.94 -11.17
CA GLU A 109 -2.62 18.82 -12.23
C GLU A 109 -2.71 17.39 -12.78
N LYS A 110 -1.56 16.76 -13.09
CA LYS A 110 -1.50 15.36 -13.53
C LYS A 110 -2.11 14.41 -12.50
N PHE A 111 -1.83 14.64 -11.22
CA PHE A 111 -2.43 13.87 -10.12
C PHE A 111 -3.96 14.01 -10.09
N ASN A 112 -4.48 15.23 -10.21
CA ASN A 112 -5.92 15.48 -10.25
C ASN A 112 -6.62 14.81 -11.44
N GLU A 113 -6.01 14.83 -12.63
CA GLU A 113 -6.54 14.14 -13.81
C GLU A 113 -6.55 12.62 -13.63
N ALA A 114 -5.52 12.05 -12.99
CA ALA A 114 -5.48 10.63 -12.64
C ALA A 114 -6.62 10.25 -11.67
N LEU A 115 -6.89 11.08 -10.65
CA LEU A 115 -8.01 10.86 -9.72
C LEU A 115 -9.37 10.89 -10.42
N LYS A 116 -9.60 11.86 -11.31
CA LYS A 116 -10.84 11.95 -12.12
C LYS A 116 -11.02 10.71 -13.00
N LEU A 117 -9.93 10.18 -13.57
CA LEU A 117 -9.97 8.97 -14.37
C LEU A 117 -10.32 7.74 -13.51
N GLN A 118 -9.72 7.63 -12.33
CA GLN A 118 -10.03 6.54 -11.39
C GLN A 118 -11.50 6.56 -10.97
N LEU A 119 -12.07 7.73 -10.65
CA LEU A 119 -13.49 7.88 -10.35
C LEU A 119 -14.37 7.30 -11.48
N LYS A 120 -14.10 7.68 -12.73
CA LYS A 120 -14.82 7.17 -13.91
C LYS A 120 -14.70 5.65 -14.06
N VAL A 121 -13.57 5.06 -13.68
CA VAL A 121 -13.37 3.60 -13.70
C VAL A 121 -14.23 2.93 -12.63
N VAL A 122 -14.24 3.46 -11.40
CA VAL A 122 -15.08 2.92 -10.31
C VAL A 122 -16.56 2.96 -10.69
N GLU A 123 -17.06 4.07 -11.23
CA GLU A 123 -18.45 4.18 -11.70
C GLU A 123 -18.80 3.13 -12.78
N LYS A 124 -17.85 2.82 -13.68
CA LYS A 124 -18.03 1.76 -14.68
C LYS A 124 -18.05 0.38 -14.06
N ILE A 125 -17.20 0.12 -13.06
CA ILE A 125 -17.23 -1.13 -12.28
C ILE A 125 -18.59 -1.27 -11.57
N HIS A 126 -19.08 -0.22 -10.91
CA HIS A 126 -20.38 -0.25 -10.22
C HIS A 126 -21.54 -0.58 -11.18
N ARG A 127 -21.53 -0.02 -12.40
CA ARG A 127 -22.49 -0.38 -13.45
C ARG A 127 -22.37 -1.85 -13.87
N LEU A 128 -21.14 -2.33 -14.10
CA LEU A 128 -20.88 -3.73 -14.43
C LEU A 128 -21.42 -4.68 -13.34
N ILE A 129 -21.21 -4.36 -12.06
CA ILE A 129 -21.68 -5.19 -10.95
C ILE A 129 -23.21 -5.25 -10.89
N ARG A 130 -23.91 -4.13 -11.10
CA ARG A 130 -25.38 -4.14 -11.17
C ARG A 130 -25.90 -5.04 -12.29
N ASP A 131 -25.27 -4.99 -13.46
CA ASP A 131 -25.65 -5.85 -14.59
C ASP A 131 -25.36 -7.33 -14.30
N VAL A 132 -24.23 -7.63 -13.66
CA VAL A 132 -23.85 -8.97 -13.22
C VAL A 132 -24.85 -9.50 -12.20
N GLU A 133 -25.19 -8.70 -11.19
CA GLU A 133 -26.15 -9.06 -10.14
C GLU A 133 -27.52 -9.39 -10.73
N ALA A 134 -28.06 -8.54 -11.60
CA ALA A 134 -29.34 -8.79 -12.25
C ALA A 134 -29.36 -10.13 -13.02
N ARG A 135 -28.26 -10.48 -13.69
CA ARG A 135 -28.12 -11.75 -14.42
C ARG A 135 -27.90 -12.95 -13.51
N LEU A 136 -27.20 -12.79 -12.38
CA LEU A 136 -27.05 -13.82 -11.38
C LEU A 136 -28.37 -14.11 -10.65
N LEU A 137 -29.17 -13.09 -10.35
CA LEU A 137 -30.51 -13.25 -9.75
C LEU A 137 -31.46 -14.02 -10.67
N ASN A 138 -31.38 -13.80 -11.99
CA ASN A 138 -32.12 -14.60 -12.97
C ASN A 138 -31.66 -16.07 -13.02
N PHE A 139 -30.40 -16.34 -12.65
CA PHE A 139 -29.86 -17.69 -12.58
C PHE A 139 -30.22 -18.38 -11.26
N ASN A 140 -30.12 -17.68 -10.13
CA ASN A 140 -30.54 -18.17 -8.81
C ASN A 140 -31.13 -17.04 -7.96
N GLN A 141 -32.42 -17.15 -7.65
CA GLN A 141 -33.18 -16.17 -6.88
C GLN A 141 -32.83 -16.15 -5.37
N ASN A 142 -32.08 -17.13 -4.88
CA ASN A 142 -31.61 -17.19 -3.49
C ASN A 142 -30.35 -16.35 -3.25
N LEU A 143 -29.70 -15.85 -4.30
CA LEU A 143 -28.52 -15.01 -4.16
C LEU A 143 -28.89 -13.58 -3.71
N VAL A 144 -28.05 -12.99 -2.86
CA VAL A 144 -28.15 -11.59 -2.43
C VAL A 144 -26.77 -10.98 -2.37
N LEU A 145 -26.57 -9.88 -3.08
CA LEU A 145 -25.37 -9.05 -2.94
C LEU A 145 -25.40 -8.34 -1.56
N GLN A 146 -24.41 -8.61 -0.72
CA GLN A 146 -24.35 -8.08 0.65
C GLN A 146 -23.92 -6.61 0.69
N ASN A 147 -23.11 -6.21 -0.28
CA ASN A 147 -22.51 -4.89 -0.37
C ASN A 147 -22.70 -4.35 -1.79
N PRO A 148 -23.92 -3.87 -2.10
CA PRO A 148 -24.20 -3.29 -3.40
C PRO A 148 -23.38 -2.02 -3.62
N PRO A 149 -23.02 -1.71 -4.89
CA PRO A 149 -22.23 -0.53 -5.17
C PRO A 149 -22.99 0.74 -4.76
N GLU A 150 -22.32 1.65 -4.05
CA GLU A 150 -22.90 2.95 -3.70
C GLU A 150 -23.29 3.73 -4.97
N GLN A 151 -24.40 4.46 -4.88
CA GLN A 151 -24.98 5.17 -6.03
C GLN A 151 -24.15 6.40 -6.43
N THR A 152 -23.44 7.02 -5.49
CA THR A 152 -22.67 8.25 -5.73
C THR A 152 -21.41 8.28 -4.87
N ILE A 153 -20.23 8.27 -5.50
CA ILE A 153 -18.96 8.57 -4.82
C ILE A 153 -18.85 10.09 -4.76
N GLN A 154 -19.15 10.67 -3.60
CA GLN A 154 -19.15 12.12 -3.41
C GLN A 154 -17.77 12.68 -3.04
N ASN A 155 -16.86 11.82 -2.57
CA ASN A 155 -15.56 12.23 -2.06
C ASN A 155 -14.42 11.56 -2.85
N LEU A 156 -13.58 12.37 -3.49
CA LEU A 156 -12.38 11.91 -4.20
C LEU A 156 -11.34 11.30 -3.25
N ASP A 157 -11.29 11.75 -2.00
CA ASP A 157 -10.36 11.25 -0.98
C ASP A 157 -10.73 9.85 -0.48
N ALA A 158 -11.95 9.39 -0.79
CA ALA A 158 -12.46 8.07 -0.42
C ALA A 158 -12.45 7.08 -1.61
N LEU A 159 -11.73 7.40 -2.70
CA LEU A 159 -11.68 6.51 -3.85
C LEU A 159 -11.06 5.16 -3.48
N PRO A 160 -11.80 4.06 -3.63
CA PRO A 160 -11.28 2.76 -3.25
C PRO A 160 -10.18 2.35 -4.23
N LEU A 161 -9.06 1.88 -3.67
CA LEU A 161 -8.04 1.16 -4.44
C LEU A 161 -8.51 -0.26 -4.76
N LYS A 162 -9.44 -0.77 -3.94
CA LYS A 162 -9.92 -2.14 -3.99
C LYS A 162 -11.41 -2.18 -3.68
N GLU A 163 -12.16 -2.80 -4.57
CA GLU A 163 -13.59 -3.03 -4.42
C GLU A 163 -13.86 -4.51 -4.20
N THR A 164 -14.80 -4.84 -3.32
CA THR A 164 -15.20 -6.23 -3.05
C THR A 164 -16.71 -6.32 -3.15
N PHE A 165 -17.24 -7.39 -3.74
CA PHE A 165 -18.66 -7.66 -3.89
C PHE A 165 -18.92 -9.10 -3.47
N THR A 166 -19.78 -9.32 -2.49
CA THR A 166 -20.01 -10.64 -1.89
C THR A 166 -21.47 -11.03 -2.03
N TRP A 167 -21.72 -12.18 -2.67
CA TRP A 167 -23.03 -12.78 -2.75
C TRP A 167 -23.19 -13.86 -1.70
N ARG A 168 -24.33 -13.79 -1.01
CA ARG A 168 -24.81 -14.75 -0.01
C ARG A 168 -25.96 -15.55 -0.58
N ASP A 169 -25.96 -16.85 -0.31
CA ASP A 169 -27.12 -17.71 -0.58
C ASP A 169 -28.05 -17.68 0.64
N LYS A 170 -29.31 -17.27 0.44
CA LYS A 170 -30.34 -17.17 1.50
C LYS A 170 -30.67 -18.52 2.14
N SER A 171 -30.67 -19.60 1.36
CA SER A 171 -30.99 -20.95 1.83
C SER A 171 -29.89 -21.49 2.72
N LEU A 172 -28.62 -21.20 2.37
CA LEU A 172 -27.45 -21.59 3.18
C LEU A 172 -27.12 -20.60 4.29
N ARG A 173 -27.65 -19.36 4.21
CA ARG A 173 -27.34 -18.22 5.09
C ARG A 173 -25.83 -17.92 5.16
N ARG A 174 -25.15 -18.07 4.04
CA ARG A 174 -23.68 -18.08 3.96
C ARG A 174 -23.18 -17.45 2.68
N ASP A 175 -21.98 -16.87 2.76
CA ASP A 175 -21.33 -16.22 1.64
C ASP A 175 -20.75 -17.29 0.72
N VAL A 176 -21.11 -17.25 -0.55
CA VAL A 176 -20.83 -18.33 -1.51
C VAL A 176 -19.93 -17.87 -2.65
N LEU A 177 -19.95 -16.57 -2.93
CA LEU A 177 -19.21 -15.97 -4.03
C LEU A 177 -18.73 -14.58 -3.64
N ARG A 178 -17.46 -14.31 -3.91
CA ARG A 178 -16.83 -13.01 -3.73
C ARG A 178 -16.16 -12.60 -5.03
N LEU A 179 -16.34 -11.36 -5.44
CA LEU A 179 -15.64 -10.72 -6.52
C LEU A 179 -14.83 -9.56 -5.96
N GLU A 180 -13.56 -9.51 -6.29
CA GLU A 180 -12.64 -8.50 -5.80
C GLU A 180 -11.96 -7.84 -7.00
N VAL A 181 -11.94 -6.51 -7.03
CA VAL A 181 -11.36 -5.71 -8.11
C VAL A 181 -10.26 -4.83 -7.52
N ASP A 182 -9.02 -5.11 -7.89
CA ASP A 182 -7.83 -4.30 -7.57
C ASP A 182 -7.61 -3.34 -8.73
N ILE A 183 -8.00 -2.08 -8.54
CA ILE A 183 -8.05 -1.06 -9.60
C ILE A 183 -6.63 -0.66 -10.04
N PRO A 184 -5.69 -0.35 -9.13
CA PRO A 184 -4.31 -0.03 -9.51
C PRO A 184 -3.62 -1.16 -10.28
N LYS A 185 -3.84 -2.42 -9.89
CA LYS A 185 -3.19 -3.57 -10.58
C LYS A 185 -3.93 -4.03 -11.84
N GLY A 186 -5.13 -3.50 -12.08
CA GLY A 186 -5.99 -3.93 -13.17
C GLY A 186 -6.36 -5.41 -13.04
N GLU A 187 -6.62 -5.89 -11.82
CA GLU A 187 -6.87 -7.30 -11.51
C GLU A 187 -8.27 -7.53 -10.98
N LEU A 188 -8.83 -8.68 -11.36
CA LEU A 188 -10.11 -9.16 -10.90
C LEU A 188 -9.94 -10.58 -10.35
N THR A 189 -10.37 -10.79 -9.12
CA THR A 189 -10.33 -12.08 -8.43
C THR A 189 -11.76 -12.52 -8.13
N ILE A 190 -12.14 -13.68 -8.65
CA ILE A 190 -13.39 -14.36 -8.28
C ILE A 190 -13.03 -15.41 -7.25
N THR A 191 -13.70 -15.46 -6.12
CA THR A 191 -13.54 -16.47 -5.08
C THR A 191 -14.87 -17.16 -4.83
N GLY A 192 -14.90 -18.48 -4.93
CA GLY A 192 -16.01 -19.31 -4.46
C GLY A 192 -15.68 -19.89 -3.09
N THR A 193 -16.66 -19.89 -2.18
CA THR A 193 -16.53 -20.46 -0.83
C THR A 193 -17.36 -21.73 -0.73
N PHE A 194 -16.70 -22.83 -0.38
CA PHE A 194 -17.20 -24.18 -0.39
C PHE A 194 -17.38 -24.67 1.04
N TYR A 195 -18.58 -25.14 1.35
CA TYR A 195 -18.92 -25.63 2.67
C TYR A 195 -18.94 -27.17 2.68
N PRO A 196 -18.54 -27.81 3.79
CA PRO A 196 -18.50 -29.27 3.86
C PRO A 196 -19.80 -29.96 3.42
N GLU A 197 -20.95 -29.39 3.76
CA GLU A 197 -22.27 -29.86 3.39
C GLU A 197 -22.59 -29.78 1.88
N THR A 198 -21.97 -28.85 1.14
CA THR A 198 -22.17 -28.71 -0.31
C THR A 198 -21.13 -29.48 -1.14
N CYS A 199 -20.04 -29.95 -0.51
CA CYS A 199 -18.93 -30.66 -1.16
C CYS A 199 -19.03 -32.19 -1.20
N GLN A 200 -20.15 -32.78 -0.79
CA GLN A 200 -20.32 -34.24 -0.76
C GLN A 200 -20.42 -34.87 -2.17
N ASP A 201 -20.69 -34.06 -3.21
CA ASP A 201 -20.80 -34.52 -4.60
C ASP A 201 -19.43 -34.53 -5.28
N LYS A 202 -18.83 -35.73 -5.42
CA LYS A 202 -17.55 -35.93 -6.12
C LYS A 202 -17.55 -35.40 -7.56
N GLY A 203 -18.68 -35.49 -8.27
CA GLY A 203 -18.80 -35.01 -9.65
C GLY A 203 -18.73 -33.47 -9.75
N ARG A 204 -19.19 -32.75 -8.74
CA ARG A 204 -19.05 -31.28 -8.65
C ARG A 204 -17.63 -30.87 -8.34
N ASN A 205 -16.98 -31.57 -7.41
CA ASN A 205 -15.58 -31.34 -7.04
C ASN A 205 -14.63 -31.49 -8.24
N GLU A 206 -14.86 -32.50 -9.09
CA GLU A 206 -14.11 -32.69 -10.34
C GLU A 206 -14.34 -31.56 -11.36
N LYS A 207 -15.58 -31.04 -11.48
CA LYS A 207 -15.87 -29.92 -12.38
C LYS A 207 -15.13 -28.66 -11.96
N LEU A 208 -15.06 -28.38 -10.66
CA LEU A 208 -14.28 -27.26 -10.14
C LEU A 208 -12.80 -27.38 -10.48
N LEU A 209 -12.22 -28.57 -10.28
CA LEU A 209 -10.82 -28.81 -10.57
C LEU A 209 -10.46 -28.56 -12.04
N LYS A 210 -11.39 -28.89 -12.95
CA LYS A 210 -11.25 -28.59 -14.37
C LYS A 210 -11.19 -27.09 -14.68
N LEU A 211 -11.69 -26.23 -13.80
CA LEU A 211 -11.61 -24.77 -13.94
C LEU A 211 -10.23 -24.19 -13.60
N LYS A 212 -9.27 -25.02 -13.14
CA LYS A 212 -7.89 -24.62 -12.82
C LYS A 212 -7.81 -23.33 -11.99
N PRO A 213 -8.32 -23.35 -10.74
CA PRO A 213 -8.23 -22.19 -9.87
C PRO A 213 -6.76 -21.77 -9.67
N SER A 214 -6.55 -20.46 -9.60
CA SER A 214 -5.23 -19.87 -9.34
C SER A 214 -4.78 -19.99 -7.88
N LYS A 215 -5.74 -20.19 -6.96
CA LYS A 215 -5.48 -20.42 -5.53
C LYS A 215 -6.54 -21.38 -4.99
N LEU A 216 -6.12 -22.32 -4.15
CA LEU A 216 -6.96 -23.19 -3.32
C LEU A 216 -6.50 -23.04 -1.87
N THR A 217 -7.42 -22.77 -0.95
CA THR A 217 -7.11 -22.50 0.46
C THR A 217 -8.14 -23.15 1.36
N LEU A 218 -7.71 -23.92 2.35
CA LEU A 218 -8.58 -24.32 3.46
C LEU A 218 -8.58 -23.20 4.49
N LYS A 219 -9.77 -22.80 4.92
CA LYS A 219 -9.96 -21.71 5.86
C LYS A 219 -10.74 -22.21 7.06
N ASN A 220 -10.20 -22.03 8.24
CA ASN A 220 -10.91 -22.32 9.47
C ASN A 220 -11.78 -21.12 9.85
N VAL A 221 -13.10 -21.34 9.91
CA VAL A 221 -14.08 -20.27 10.14
C VAL A 221 -14.00 -19.71 11.57
N LYS A 222 -13.43 -20.47 12.53
CA LYS A 222 -13.38 -20.06 13.95
C LYS A 222 -12.24 -19.11 14.26
N ASP A 223 -11.05 -19.40 13.76
CA ASP A 223 -9.82 -18.65 14.06
C ASP A 223 -9.30 -17.85 12.85
N GLY A 224 -9.89 -18.05 11.66
CA GLY A 224 -9.50 -17.36 10.44
C GLY A 224 -8.19 -17.84 9.83
N SER A 225 -7.60 -18.93 10.35
CA SER A 225 -6.38 -19.52 9.77
C SER A 225 -6.63 -20.00 8.34
N GLU A 226 -5.62 -19.82 7.49
CA GLU A 226 -5.65 -20.16 6.07
C GLU A 226 -4.47 -21.07 5.73
N GLU A 227 -4.74 -22.21 5.12
CA GLU A 227 -3.74 -23.17 4.67
C GLU A 227 -3.86 -23.36 3.15
N PRO A 228 -2.81 -23.07 2.36
CA PRO A 228 -2.83 -23.32 0.93
C PRO A 228 -2.87 -24.82 0.66
N VAL A 229 -3.62 -25.23 -0.36
CA VAL A 229 -3.71 -26.64 -0.75
C VAL A 229 -3.25 -26.83 -2.19
N GLU A 230 -2.30 -27.75 -2.38
CA GLU A 230 -1.75 -28.08 -3.70
C GLU A 230 -2.60 -29.14 -4.44
N ASP A 231 -3.28 -30.01 -3.68
CA ASP A 231 -4.09 -31.11 -4.19
C ASP A 231 -5.53 -30.99 -3.68
N ALA A 232 -6.48 -30.78 -4.59
CA ALA A 232 -7.87 -30.62 -4.19
C ALA A 232 -8.52 -31.91 -3.69
N GLY A 233 -8.04 -33.10 -4.10
CA GLY A 233 -8.49 -34.36 -3.52
C GLY A 233 -8.23 -34.40 -2.01
N LYS A 234 -7.02 -33.99 -1.60
CA LYS A 234 -6.68 -33.79 -0.18
C LYS A 234 -7.52 -32.68 0.46
N ALA A 235 -7.78 -31.57 -0.25
CA ALA A 235 -8.63 -30.50 0.25
C ALA A 235 -10.06 -30.99 0.60
N PHE A 236 -10.64 -31.85 -0.22
CA PHE A 236 -11.98 -32.40 0.01
C PHE A 236 -12.02 -33.44 1.15
N GLU A 237 -10.94 -34.19 1.37
CA GLU A 237 -10.80 -35.05 2.54
C GLU A 237 -10.72 -34.23 3.84
N GLU A 238 -9.94 -33.15 3.82
CA GLU A 238 -9.76 -32.25 4.96
C GLU A 238 -11.01 -31.41 5.28
N LEU A 239 -11.83 -31.09 4.27
CA LEU A 239 -13.13 -30.44 4.41
C LEU A 239 -14.13 -31.23 5.28
N SER A 240 -13.93 -32.53 5.48
CA SER A 240 -14.75 -33.33 6.38
C SER A 240 -14.59 -32.94 7.86
N LYS A 241 -13.55 -32.17 8.21
CA LYS A 241 -13.31 -31.64 9.55
C LYS A 241 -14.27 -30.48 9.86
N LYS A 242 -14.92 -30.51 11.02
CA LYS A 242 -15.89 -29.47 11.43
C LYS A 242 -15.24 -28.08 11.47
N GLY A 243 -15.87 -27.13 10.78
CA GLY A 243 -15.51 -25.71 10.84
C GLY A 243 -14.47 -25.25 9.80
N VAL A 244 -14.12 -26.10 8.85
CA VAL A 244 -13.24 -25.77 7.72
C VAL A 244 -14.08 -25.52 6.47
N VAL A 245 -13.72 -24.49 5.70
CA VAL A 245 -14.26 -24.22 4.37
C VAL A 245 -13.13 -24.21 3.36
N LEU A 246 -13.45 -24.46 2.09
CA LEU A 246 -12.49 -24.37 1.01
C LEU A 246 -12.79 -23.09 0.24
N GLU A 247 -11.79 -22.26 0.03
CA GLU A 247 -11.87 -21.09 -0.85
C GLU A 247 -11.07 -21.37 -2.10
N THR A 248 -11.70 -21.18 -3.26
CA THR A 248 -11.02 -21.29 -4.56
C THR A 248 -11.10 -19.97 -5.28
N SER A 249 -9.97 -19.46 -5.75
CA SER A 249 -9.89 -18.17 -6.41
C SER A 249 -9.38 -18.26 -7.84
N TRP A 250 -9.98 -17.47 -8.73
CA TRP A 250 -9.58 -17.29 -10.12
C TRP A 250 -9.22 -15.83 -10.37
N LYS A 251 -7.96 -15.58 -10.73
CA LYS A 251 -7.48 -14.26 -11.10
C LYS A 251 -7.50 -14.05 -12.61
N THR A 252 -7.92 -12.86 -13.04
CA THR A 252 -7.83 -12.41 -14.43
C THR A 252 -7.50 -10.93 -14.48
N LYS A 253 -6.91 -10.46 -15.57
CA LYS A 253 -6.69 -9.03 -15.80
C LYS A 253 -7.97 -8.36 -16.30
N LEU A 254 -8.24 -7.14 -15.83
CA LEU A 254 -9.36 -6.29 -16.28
C LEU A 254 -9.25 -5.94 -17.77
N LYS A 255 -8.04 -5.81 -18.31
CA LYS A 255 -7.83 -5.56 -19.75
C LYS A 255 -8.52 -6.60 -20.65
N ASN A 256 -8.56 -7.86 -20.20
CA ASN A 256 -9.21 -8.94 -20.93
C ASN A 256 -10.74 -8.73 -21.06
N LEU A 257 -11.33 -7.91 -20.18
CA LEU A 257 -12.73 -7.49 -20.23
C LEU A 257 -12.90 -6.16 -20.97
N ALA A 258 -11.85 -5.33 -21.05
CA ALA A 258 -11.88 -4.03 -21.72
C ALA A 258 -11.78 -4.14 -23.25
N ASP A 259 -11.11 -5.17 -23.76
CA ASP A 259 -10.85 -5.37 -25.20
C ASP A 259 -12.06 -5.97 -25.97
N VAL A 260 -13.16 -6.27 -25.28
CA VAL A 260 -14.37 -6.85 -25.86
C VAL A 260 -15.56 -5.90 -25.71
N LYS A 261 -16.64 -6.13 -26.47
CA LYS A 261 -17.86 -5.32 -26.32
C LYS A 261 -18.38 -5.44 -24.88
N PRO A 262 -18.91 -4.37 -24.27
CA PRO A 262 -19.39 -4.40 -22.88
C PRO A 262 -20.37 -5.55 -22.59
N SER A 263 -21.27 -5.87 -23.52
CA SER A 263 -22.20 -7.00 -23.40
C SER A 263 -21.49 -8.36 -23.29
N ASP A 264 -20.38 -8.52 -24.01
CA ASP A 264 -19.59 -9.75 -24.07
C ASP A 264 -18.74 -9.89 -22.81
N ALA A 265 -18.19 -8.78 -22.29
CA ALA A 265 -17.50 -8.73 -21.01
C ALA A 265 -18.42 -9.14 -19.85
N VAL A 266 -19.62 -8.55 -19.79
CA VAL A 266 -20.65 -8.91 -18.80
C VAL A 266 -21.00 -10.39 -18.91
N LYS A 267 -21.24 -10.89 -20.13
CA LYS A 267 -21.57 -12.30 -20.37
C LYS A 267 -20.44 -13.21 -19.89
N ALA A 268 -19.19 -12.93 -20.27
CA ALA A 268 -18.04 -13.74 -19.88
C ALA A 268 -17.84 -13.77 -18.36
N LEU A 269 -17.99 -12.64 -17.68
CA LEU A 269 -17.90 -12.56 -16.23
C LEU A 269 -19.04 -13.34 -15.55
N VAL A 270 -20.27 -13.16 -16.02
CA VAL A 270 -21.44 -13.90 -15.50
C VAL A 270 -21.27 -15.40 -15.67
N GLU A 271 -20.79 -15.89 -16.82
CA GLU A 271 -20.57 -17.31 -17.02
C GLU A 271 -19.48 -17.86 -16.08
N LYS A 272 -18.39 -17.12 -15.84
CA LYS A 272 -17.39 -17.50 -14.83
C LYS A 272 -17.99 -17.56 -13.42
N LEU A 273 -18.80 -16.57 -13.04
CA LEU A 273 -19.45 -16.52 -11.75
C LEU A 273 -20.48 -17.64 -11.58
N LYS A 274 -21.24 -17.98 -12.64
CA LYS A 274 -22.15 -19.14 -12.65
C LYS A 274 -21.41 -20.46 -12.50
N LEU A 275 -20.25 -20.62 -13.16
CA LEU A 275 -19.42 -21.81 -13.04
C LEU A 275 -18.87 -21.96 -11.62
N ALA A 276 -18.35 -20.87 -11.03
CA ALA A 276 -17.93 -20.85 -9.64
C ALA A 276 -19.10 -21.16 -8.70
N PHE A 277 -20.26 -20.54 -8.94
CA PHE A 277 -21.47 -20.74 -8.15
C PHE A 277 -21.99 -22.19 -8.21
N SER A 278 -22.10 -22.75 -9.42
CA SER A 278 -22.57 -24.12 -9.66
C SER A 278 -21.62 -25.17 -9.08
N ALA A 279 -20.38 -24.79 -8.78
CA ALA A 279 -19.46 -25.63 -8.04
C ALA A 279 -19.72 -25.56 -6.52
N VAL A 280 -20.09 -24.39 -5.96
CA VAL A 280 -20.30 -24.19 -4.51
C VAL A 280 -21.69 -24.59 -4.00
N THR A 281 -22.72 -24.66 -4.85
CA THR A 281 -24.13 -25.00 -4.49
C THR A 281 -24.66 -26.22 -5.20
#